data_AF-A0A9P0M5C4-F1
#
_entry.id   AF-A0A9P0M5C4-F1
#
_cell.length_a   1.000
_cell.length_b   1.000
_cell.length_c   1.000
_cell.angle_alpha   90.00
_cell.angle_beta   90.00
_cell.angle_gamma   90.00
#
_symmetry.space_group_name_H-M   'P 1'
#
loop_
_entity.id
_entity.type
_entity.pdbx_description
1 polymer ?
#
loop_
_entity_poly.entity_id
_entity_poly.type
_entity_poly.pdbx_seq_one_letter_code
_entity_poly.pdbx_strand_id
1 'polypeptide(L)'
;MHYKNGAKIKNTFRALREHFGRNNRPNETTIGRLVRKFEATDPMANLPGSGRPRTVRTPEQIAVVKESVRDDPKQSTTRGSQELGISRTSLLRILHKDLNVHAYRIQLAPTIFRAERMDMDDVYFQQDGATCHTTNVNIHRLQSFFGHRVISRRGNVPWTPRSCDLTPLDFFLWGYLKSKVYVNKPATLQELKNNIIAEINAIEPTMLQNVIENFDHRVDVCKSSRGEHLSDIIFHT
;
A
#
# COMPACT_ATOMS: atom_id res chain seq x y z
N MET A 1 -7.43 53.69 9.89
CA MET A 1 -6.79 54.78 10.65
C MET A 1 -5.96 55.73 9.79
N HIS A 2 -5.16 55.22 8.84
CA HIS A 2 -4.35 56.04 7.93
C HIS A 2 -5.18 57.03 7.08
N TYR A 3 -6.21 56.54 6.40
CA TYR A 3 -7.09 57.36 5.55
C TYR A 3 -7.88 58.42 6.33
N LYS A 4 -8.26 58.13 7.59
CA LYS A 4 -8.91 59.10 8.50
C LYS A 4 -7.99 60.27 8.92
N ASN A 5 -6.67 60.13 8.75
CA ASN A 5 -5.66 61.14 9.09
C ASN A 5 -5.11 61.86 7.84
N GLY A 6 -5.90 61.90 6.76
CA GLY A 6 -5.56 62.58 5.51
C GLY A 6 -4.47 61.87 4.70
N ALA A 7 -4.34 60.54 4.84
CA ALA A 7 -3.35 59.70 4.15
C ALA A 7 -1.88 60.16 4.35
N LYS A 8 -1.60 60.88 5.45
CA LYS A 8 -0.23 61.28 5.81
C LYS A 8 0.34 60.34 6.86
N ILE A 9 1.50 59.75 6.55
CA ILE A 9 2.20 58.81 7.44
C ILE A 9 2.49 59.45 8.80
N LYS A 10 3.02 60.68 8.82
CA LYS A 10 3.29 61.44 10.05
C LYS A 10 2.06 61.64 10.93
N ASN A 11 0.91 61.94 10.34
CA ASN A 11 -0.34 62.13 11.08
C ASN A 11 -0.82 60.81 11.66
N THR A 12 -0.70 59.73 10.87
CA THR A 12 -1.04 58.37 11.31
C THR A 12 -0.14 57.92 12.45
N PHE A 13 1.16 58.20 12.39
CA PHE A 13 2.13 57.93 13.45
C PHE A 13 1.81 58.68 14.75
N ARG A 14 1.36 59.94 14.66
CA ARG A 14 0.92 60.73 15.81
C ARG A 14 -0.35 60.16 16.42
N ALA A 15 -1.35 59.85 15.59
CA ALA A 15 -2.63 59.30 16.05
C ALA A 15 -2.49 57.90 16.69
N LEU A 16 -1.56 57.07 16.20
CA LEU A 16 -1.28 55.74 16.76
C LEU A 16 -0.72 55.78 18.20
N ARG A 17 -0.28 56.95 18.69
CA ARG A 17 0.15 57.12 20.08
C ARG A 17 -0.97 56.86 21.08
N GLU A 18 -2.21 57.14 20.72
CA GLU A 18 -3.37 56.95 21.59
C GLU A 18 -3.66 55.46 21.83
N HIS A 19 -3.41 54.61 20.83
CA HIS A 19 -3.67 53.17 20.92
C HIS A 19 -2.48 52.34 21.40
N PHE A 20 -1.26 52.69 21.01
CA PHE A 20 -0.05 51.90 21.29
C PHE A 20 0.88 52.56 22.32
N GLY A 21 0.54 53.75 22.83
CA GLY A 21 1.40 54.51 23.73
C GLY A 21 2.64 55.11 23.05
N ARG A 22 3.50 55.78 23.84
CA ARG A 22 4.65 56.54 23.32
C ARG A 22 5.73 55.65 22.69
N ASN A 23 6.00 54.49 23.29
CA ASN A 23 7.15 53.64 22.97
C ASN A 23 6.81 52.40 22.14
N ASN A 24 5.53 51.96 22.13
CA ASN A 24 5.15 50.71 21.46
C ASN A 24 4.46 50.95 20.10
N ARG A 25 4.37 52.19 19.64
CA ARG A 25 3.82 52.51 18.32
C ARG A 25 4.82 52.18 17.20
N PRO A 26 4.38 51.62 16.07
CA PRO A 26 5.23 51.41 14.90
C PRO A 26 5.85 52.73 14.40
N ASN A 27 7.10 52.68 13.93
CA ASN A 27 7.77 53.86 13.35
C ASN A 27 7.17 54.24 11.97
N GLU A 28 7.47 55.45 11.50
CA GLU A 28 6.94 55.98 10.22
C GLU A 28 7.26 55.07 9.03
N THR A 29 8.45 54.45 9.00
CA THR A 29 8.89 53.51 7.96
C THR A 29 8.06 52.23 7.93
N THR A 30 7.75 51.67 9.10
CA THR A 30 6.89 50.49 9.25
C THR A 30 5.45 50.80 8.87
N ILE A 31 4.93 51.96 9.27
CA ILE A 31 3.61 52.43 8.85
C ILE A 31 3.56 52.56 7.32
N GLY A 32 4.57 53.16 6.70
CA GLY A 32 4.66 53.28 5.24
C GLY A 32 4.72 51.93 4.52
N ARG A 33 5.49 50.96 5.04
CA ARG A 33 5.51 49.59 4.50
C ARG A 33 4.16 48.91 4.61
N LEU A 34 3.48 49.04 5.76
CA LEU A 34 2.17 48.43 5.99
C LEU A 34 1.09 49.04 5.10
N VAL A 35 1.08 50.37 4.91
CA VAL A 35 0.15 51.05 4.01
C VAL A 35 0.39 50.62 2.57
N ARG A 36 1.63 50.62 2.08
CA ARG A 36 1.93 50.13 0.71
C ARG A 36 1.53 48.67 0.52
N LYS A 37 1.79 47.83 1.51
CA LYS A 37 1.37 46.42 1.48
C LYS A 37 -0.16 46.32 1.43
N PHE A 38 -0.87 47.13 2.21
CA PHE A 38 -2.34 47.17 2.20
C PHE A 38 -2.92 47.71 0.89
N GLU A 39 -2.28 48.69 0.24
CA GLU A 39 -2.74 49.27 -1.02
C GLU A 39 -2.42 48.39 -2.24
N ALA A 40 -1.29 47.67 -2.19
CA ALA A 40 -0.85 46.79 -3.27
C ALA A 40 -1.47 45.38 -3.22
N THR A 41 -2.13 45.01 -2.13
CA THR A 41 -2.73 43.66 -1.96
C THR A 41 -4.18 43.77 -1.52
N ASP A 42 -5.00 42.77 -1.86
CA ASP A 42 -6.34 42.64 -1.30
C ASP A 42 -6.25 42.64 0.26
N PRO A 43 -7.00 43.53 0.95
CA PRO A 43 -7.02 43.61 2.42
C PRO A 43 -7.20 42.28 3.15
N MET A 44 -7.79 41.28 2.51
CA MET A 44 -8.05 39.94 3.06
C MET A 44 -7.07 38.86 2.57
N ALA A 45 -6.15 39.18 1.66
CA ALA A 45 -5.22 38.20 1.12
C ALA A 45 -4.01 37.97 2.05
N ASN A 46 -3.88 36.74 2.56
CA ASN A 46 -2.65 36.27 3.21
C ASN A 46 -1.54 36.10 2.18
N LEU A 47 -0.57 37.01 2.17
CA LEU A 47 0.64 36.86 1.37
C LEU A 47 1.52 35.73 1.93
N PRO A 48 2.07 34.84 1.07
CA PRO A 48 3.00 33.81 1.52
C PRO A 48 4.21 34.44 2.21
N GLY A 49 4.54 33.96 3.41
CA GLY A 49 5.69 34.44 4.16
C GLY A 49 7.01 34.11 3.45
N SER A 50 8.02 34.95 3.64
CA SER A 50 9.39 34.78 3.09
C SER A 50 10.19 33.67 3.78
N GLY A 51 9.52 32.61 4.24
CA GLY A 51 10.12 31.52 5.00
C GLY A 51 11.22 30.81 4.20
N ARG A 52 12.09 30.07 4.92
CA ARG A 52 13.20 29.32 4.32
C ARG A 52 12.71 28.47 3.14
N PRO A 53 13.34 28.56 1.95
CA PRO A 53 13.01 27.73 0.81
C PRO A 53 13.03 26.25 1.18
N ARG A 54 12.06 25.48 0.70
CA ARG A 54 12.04 24.03 0.90
C ARG A 54 13.17 23.42 0.08
N THR A 55 14.11 22.74 0.73
CA THR A 55 15.32 22.20 0.07
C THR A 55 15.15 20.81 -0.51
N VAL A 56 14.16 20.02 -0.07
CA VAL A 56 13.99 18.62 -0.49
C VAL A 56 12.62 18.33 -1.11
N ARG A 57 11.56 19.04 -0.69
CA ARG A 57 10.21 18.93 -1.29
C ARG A 57 10.03 19.97 -2.39
N THR A 58 10.95 20.01 -3.37
CA THR A 58 10.82 20.87 -4.55
C THR A 58 9.95 20.18 -5.62
N PRO A 59 9.32 20.92 -6.54
CA PRO A 59 8.54 20.33 -7.62
C PRO A 59 9.32 19.28 -8.44
N GLU A 60 10.60 19.53 -8.68
CA GLU A 60 11.49 18.63 -9.44
C GLU A 60 11.73 17.33 -8.68
N GLN A 61 12.06 17.42 -7.39
CA GLN A 61 12.25 16.24 -6.54
C GLN A 61 10.97 15.43 -6.37
N ILE A 62 9.81 16.11 -6.27
CA ILE A 62 8.51 15.45 -6.22
C ILE A 62 8.24 14.70 -7.53
N ALA A 63 8.59 15.28 -8.69
CA ALA A 63 8.44 14.61 -9.98
C ALA A 63 9.35 13.37 -10.11
N VAL A 64 10.61 13.46 -9.67
CA VAL A 64 11.54 12.32 -9.66
C VAL A 64 11.03 11.18 -8.77
N VAL A 65 10.57 11.50 -7.55
CA VAL A 65 9.97 10.50 -6.65
C VAL A 65 8.71 9.89 -7.27
N LYS A 66 7.88 10.70 -7.93
CA LYS A 66 6.66 10.22 -8.58
C LYS A 66 6.95 9.21 -9.68
N GLU A 67 8.00 9.43 -10.47
CA GLU A 67 8.37 8.52 -11.56
C GLU A 67 8.99 7.24 -11.02
N SER A 68 9.89 7.34 -10.03
CA SER A 68 10.45 6.16 -9.35
C SER A 68 9.37 5.24 -8.75
N VAL A 69 8.32 5.81 -8.15
CA VAL A 69 7.18 5.02 -7.61
C VAL A 69 6.34 4.37 -8.71
N ARG A 70 6.26 4.98 -9.91
CA ARG A 70 5.56 4.37 -11.06
C ARG A 70 6.36 3.21 -11.64
N ASP A 71 7.67 3.36 -11.73
CA ASP A 71 8.57 2.34 -12.26
C ASP A 71 8.61 1.09 -11.37
N ASP A 72 8.71 1.27 -10.05
CA ASP A 72 8.64 0.17 -9.09
C ASP A 72 7.73 0.51 -7.89
N PRO A 73 6.41 0.26 -8.01
CA PRO A 73 5.46 0.53 -6.93
C PRO A 73 5.64 -0.39 -5.71
N LYS A 74 6.45 -1.44 -5.80
CA LYS A 74 6.73 -2.38 -4.70
C LYS A 74 8.04 -2.06 -3.99
N GLN A 75 8.76 -1.03 -4.43
CA GLN A 75 10.04 -0.65 -3.86
C GLN A 75 9.92 -0.24 -2.39
N SER A 76 10.87 -0.69 -1.56
CA SER A 76 10.94 -0.24 -0.17
C SER A 76 11.39 1.21 -0.07
N THR A 77 10.86 1.95 0.92
CA THR A 77 11.29 3.33 1.21
C THR A 77 12.77 3.45 1.57
N THR A 78 13.39 2.39 2.07
CA THR A 78 14.84 2.36 2.34
C THR A 78 15.63 2.37 1.03
N ARG A 79 15.24 1.51 0.08
CA ARG A 79 15.90 1.42 -1.23
C ARG A 79 15.68 2.69 -2.07
N GLY A 80 14.45 3.18 -2.13
CA GLY A 80 14.15 4.44 -2.81
C GLY A 80 14.88 5.65 -2.22
N SER A 81 15.14 5.66 -0.90
CA SER A 81 15.95 6.70 -0.25
C SER A 81 17.41 6.68 -0.72
N GLN A 82 17.99 5.49 -0.90
CA GLN A 82 19.37 5.34 -1.37
C GLN A 82 19.51 5.72 -2.84
N GLU A 83 18.59 5.27 -3.69
CA GLU A 83 18.63 5.54 -5.14
C GLU A 83 18.39 7.02 -5.47
N LEU A 84 17.48 7.68 -4.74
CA LEU A 84 17.12 9.07 -4.99
C LEU A 84 18.01 10.07 -4.23
N GLY A 85 18.93 9.60 -3.39
CA GLY A 85 19.83 10.46 -2.61
C GLY A 85 19.13 11.37 -1.60
N ILE A 86 17.88 11.05 -1.22
CA ILE A 86 17.10 11.81 -0.24
C ILE A 86 16.90 11.01 1.04
N SER A 87 16.80 11.68 2.19
CA SER A 87 16.55 10.98 3.46
C SER A 87 15.21 10.23 3.42
N ARG A 88 15.16 9.05 4.06
CA ARG A 88 13.93 8.24 4.17
C ARG A 88 12.74 9.04 4.73
N THR A 89 12.98 9.95 5.66
CA THR A 89 11.96 10.82 6.25
C THR A 89 11.41 11.84 5.25
N SER A 90 12.27 12.38 4.39
CA SER A 90 11.86 13.28 3.30
C SER A 90 11.07 12.53 2.24
N LEU A 91 11.53 11.35 1.84
CA LEU A 91 10.81 10.48 0.90
C LEU A 91 9.40 10.17 1.42
N LEU A 92 9.26 9.75 2.68
CA LEU A 92 7.96 9.50 3.31
C LEU A 92 7.04 10.74 3.30
N ARG A 93 7.59 11.94 3.53
CA ARG A 93 6.80 13.18 3.46
C ARG A 93 6.33 13.47 2.04
N ILE A 94 7.17 13.25 1.03
CA ILE A 94 6.79 13.43 -0.38
C ILE A 94 5.67 12.45 -0.75
N LEU A 95 5.84 11.17 -0.41
CA LEU A 95 4.85 10.13 -0.68
C LEU A 95 3.50 10.46 -0.04
N HIS A 96 3.47 10.74 1.26
CA HIS A 96 2.19 10.90 1.98
C HIS A 96 1.56 12.29 1.80
N LYS A 97 2.36 13.36 1.77
CA LYS A 97 1.84 14.74 1.81
C LYS A 97 1.74 15.43 0.45
N ASP A 98 2.57 15.05 -0.52
CA ASP A 98 2.59 15.66 -1.85
C ASP A 98 1.94 14.75 -2.90
N LEU A 99 2.27 13.45 -2.87
CA LEU A 99 1.77 12.47 -3.85
C LEU A 99 0.54 11.71 -3.37
N ASN A 100 0.18 11.81 -2.09
CA ASN A 100 -0.93 11.10 -1.46
C ASN A 100 -0.84 9.55 -1.61
N VAL A 101 0.37 9.02 -1.77
CA VAL A 101 0.64 7.59 -1.92
C VAL A 101 0.78 6.98 -0.55
N HIS A 102 -0.08 6.02 -0.24
CA HIS A 102 -0.05 5.26 1.01
C HIS A 102 0.34 3.82 0.70
N ALA A 103 1.20 3.23 1.52
CA ALA A 103 1.51 1.83 1.42
C ALA A 103 0.24 1.01 1.75
N TYR A 104 -0.38 0.42 0.73
CA TYR A 104 -1.46 -0.53 0.95
C TYR A 104 -0.86 -1.81 1.51
N ARG A 105 -0.95 -1.97 2.83
CA ARG A 105 -0.79 -3.27 3.45
C ARG A 105 -2.00 -4.10 3.05
N ILE A 106 -1.80 -5.18 2.31
CA ILE A 106 -2.83 -6.23 2.15
C ILE A 106 -3.02 -6.81 3.56
N GLN A 107 -3.92 -6.21 4.33
CA GLN A 107 -4.52 -6.90 5.45
C GLN A 107 -5.44 -7.91 4.80
N LEU A 108 -5.07 -9.18 4.92
CA LEU A 108 -6.05 -10.26 4.85
C LEU A 108 -7.08 -9.91 5.93
N ALA A 109 -8.17 -9.27 5.51
CA ALA A 109 -9.29 -8.95 6.36
C ALA A 109 -9.78 -10.25 7.04
N PRO A 110 -10.55 -10.18 8.13
CA PRO A 110 -11.08 -11.36 8.81
C PRO A 110 -11.91 -12.29 7.90
N THR A 111 -12.17 -11.89 6.65
CA THR A 111 -12.93 -12.59 5.62
C THR A 111 -12.38 -13.97 5.21
N ILE A 112 -11.16 -14.37 5.61
CA ILE A 112 -10.64 -15.70 5.24
C ILE A 112 -11.47 -16.84 5.83
N PHE A 113 -12.17 -16.64 6.95
CA PHE A 113 -12.97 -17.72 7.51
C PHE A 113 -14.35 -17.23 7.95
N ARG A 114 -15.31 -17.39 7.04
CA ARG A 114 -16.70 -17.72 7.39
C ARG A 114 -16.86 -19.24 7.58
N ALA A 115 -15.80 -19.91 8.02
CA ALA A 115 -15.75 -21.35 8.31
C ALA A 115 -16.30 -21.67 9.71
N GLU A 116 -17.19 -20.84 10.26
CA GLU A 116 -17.91 -21.13 11.51
C GLU A 116 -18.88 -22.33 11.40
N ARG A 117 -18.84 -23.07 10.29
CA ARG A 117 -19.71 -24.23 10.02
C ARG A 117 -18.96 -25.52 9.67
N MET A 118 -17.64 -25.51 9.61
CA MET A 118 -16.86 -26.74 9.39
C MET A 118 -16.17 -27.11 10.69
N ASP A 119 -16.29 -28.36 11.08
CA ASP A 119 -15.47 -28.91 12.15
C ASP A 119 -14.02 -28.96 11.65
N MET A 120 -13.20 -28.03 12.13
CA MET A 120 -11.79 -27.88 11.73
C MET A 120 -10.88 -28.82 12.54
N ASP A 121 -11.46 -29.65 13.41
CA ASP A 121 -10.71 -30.61 14.23
C ASP A 121 -10.15 -31.78 13.44
N ASP A 122 -10.61 -31.98 12.19
CA ASP A 122 -10.13 -33.05 11.30
C ASP A 122 -9.59 -32.56 9.95
N VAL A 123 -9.25 -31.27 9.84
CA VAL A 123 -8.74 -30.69 8.58
C VAL A 123 -7.30 -30.22 8.71
N TYR A 124 -6.48 -30.55 7.72
CA TYR A 124 -5.15 -29.98 7.54
C TYR A 124 -5.21 -28.71 6.69
N PHE A 125 -4.59 -27.63 7.19
CA PHE A 125 -4.39 -26.42 6.42
C PHE A 125 -3.01 -26.43 5.76
N GLN A 126 -2.96 -26.20 4.45
CA GLN A 126 -1.73 -26.18 3.66
C GLN A 126 -1.57 -24.82 2.98
N GLN A 127 -0.38 -24.22 3.09
CA GLN A 127 0.00 -22.98 2.39
C GLN A 127 1.45 -23.05 1.90
N ASP A 128 1.78 -22.22 0.93
CA ASP A 128 3.12 -22.14 0.34
C ASP A 128 4.13 -21.41 1.25
N GLY A 129 5.37 -21.32 0.77
CA GLY A 129 6.51 -20.83 1.52
C GLY A 129 6.73 -19.32 1.46
N ALA A 130 5.84 -18.51 0.86
CA ALA A 130 6.10 -17.07 0.70
C ALA A 130 6.25 -16.35 2.06
N THR A 131 7.10 -15.31 2.08
CA THR A 131 7.50 -14.62 3.32
C THR A 131 6.32 -14.03 4.08
N CYS A 132 5.27 -13.58 3.39
CA CYS A 132 4.06 -13.07 4.03
C CYS A 132 3.26 -14.17 4.76
N HIS A 133 3.30 -15.41 4.30
CA HIS A 133 2.57 -16.56 4.86
C HIS A 133 3.28 -17.19 6.07
N THR A 134 4.59 -16.95 6.19
CA THR A 134 5.46 -17.58 7.20
C THR A 134 5.81 -16.67 8.38
N THR A 135 5.11 -15.53 8.53
CA THR A 135 5.30 -14.68 9.72
C THR A 135 4.80 -15.39 10.98
N ASN A 136 5.48 -15.19 12.12
CA ASN A 136 5.07 -15.82 13.38
C ASN A 136 3.62 -15.50 13.71
N VAL A 137 3.19 -14.25 13.51
CA VAL A 137 1.80 -13.81 13.76
C VAL A 137 0.79 -14.63 12.95
N ASN A 138 1.08 -14.91 11.68
CA ASN A 138 0.19 -15.71 10.83
C ASN A 138 0.19 -17.17 11.22
N ILE A 139 1.36 -17.76 11.49
CA ILE A 139 1.46 -19.17 11.90
C ILE A 139 0.73 -19.41 13.22
N HIS A 140 0.94 -18.56 14.24
CA HIS A 140 0.24 -18.69 15.53
C HIS A 140 -1.27 -18.56 15.35
N ARG A 141 -1.71 -17.66 14.47
CA ARG A 141 -3.14 -17.52 14.15
C ARG A 141 -3.69 -18.77 13.48
N LEU A 142 -3.00 -19.36 12.51
CA LEU A 142 -3.43 -20.61 11.88
C LEU A 142 -3.47 -21.77 12.89
N GLN A 143 -2.46 -21.88 13.75
CA GLN A 143 -2.42 -22.88 14.81
C GLN A 143 -3.57 -22.74 15.81
N SER A 144 -4.07 -21.52 16.06
CA SER A 144 -5.24 -21.33 16.92
C SER A 144 -6.54 -21.91 16.34
N PHE A 145 -6.61 -22.11 15.01
CA PHE A 145 -7.77 -22.70 14.34
C PHE A 145 -7.59 -24.18 14.00
N PHE A 146 -6.38 -24.56 13.57
CA PHE A 146 -6.08 -25.90 13.05
C PHE A 146 -5.21 -26.74 13.99
N GLY A 147 -4.87 -26.22 15.17
CA GLY A 147 -3.97 -26.87 16.11
C GLY A 147 -2.61 -27.20 15.47
N HIS A 148 -2.22 -28.47 15.56
CA HIS A 148 -0.97 -28.98 14.98
C HIS A 148 -1.09 -29.38 13.49
N ARG A 149 -2.23 -29.13 12.84
CA ARG A 149 -2.51 -29.54 11.46
C ARG A 149 -2.23 -28.42 10.45
N VAL A 150 -1.09 -27.74 10.60
CA VAL A 150 -0.66 -26.66 9.69
C VAL A 150 0.59 -27.09 8.93
N ILE A 151 0.44 -27.29 7.62
CA ILE A 151 1.48 -27.62 6.65
C ILE A 151 2.02 -26.30 6.05
N SER A 152 3.21 -25.90 6.48
CA SER A 152 3.86 -24.68 6.02
C SER A 152 5.35 -24.69 6.38
N ARG A 153 6.16 -23.84 5.74
CA ARG A 153 7.61 -23.73 6.02
C ARG A 153 7.96 -23.46 7.49
N ARG A 154 7.06 -22.83 8.24
CA ARG A 154 7.16 -22.60 9.71
C ARG A 154 5.99 -23.18 10.49
N GLY A 155 5.20 -24.05 9.87
CA GLY A 155 4.09 -24.75 10.52
C GLY A 155 4.57 -25.94 11.35
N ASN A 156 3.62 -26.66 11.96
CA ASN A 156 3.92 -27.88 12.71
C ASN A 156 4.33 -29.04 11.80
N VAL A 157 3.78 -29.07 10.58
CA VAL A 157 4.21 -29.99 9.53
C VAL A 157 5.10 -29.20 8.56
N PRO A 158 6.41 -29.47 8.52
CA PRO A 158 7.33 -28.71 7.70
C PRO A 158 7.05 -28.93 6.22
N TRP A 159 6.93 -27.83 5.46
CA TRP A 159 6.81 -27.85 4.01
C TRP A 159 8.09 -27.37 3.34
N THR A 160 8.50 -28.05 2.28
CA THR A 160 9.75 -27.75 1.58
C THR A 160 9.70 -26.38 0.86
N PRO A 161 10.79 -25.60 0.87
CA PRO A 161 10.85 -24.34 0.11
C PRO A 161 10.77 -24.59 -1.40
N ARG A 162 10.13 -23.68 -2.14
CA ARG A 162 10.03 -23.72 -3.62
C ARG A 162 9.30 -24.96 -4.18
N SER A 163 8.33 -25.48 -3.43
CA SER A 163 7.49 -26.61 -3.85
C SER A 163 6.11 -26.16 -4.34
N CYS A 164 6.08 -25.11 -5.17
CA CYS A 164 4.83 -24.62 -5.77
C CYS A 164 4.18 -25.68 -6.68
N ASP A 165 4.96 -26.63 -7.21
CA ASP A 165 4.44 -27.75 -8.01
C ASP A 165 3.64 -28.77 -7.19
N LEU A 166 3.71 -28.66 -5.87
CA LEU A 166 2.99 -29.53 -4.92
C LEU A 166 1.80 -28.82 -4.29
N THR A 167 1.51 -27.56 -4.61
CA THR A 167 0.35 -26.84 -4.09
C THR A 167 -0.83 -26.98 -5.07
N PRO A 168 -1.96 -27.60 -4.69
CA PRO A 168 -3.15 -27.69 -5.55
C PRO A 168 -3.65 -26.35 -6.10
N LEU A 169 -3.49 -25.28 -5.31
CA LEU A 169 -3.84 -23.94 -5.76
C LEU A 169 -2.95 -23.46 -6.92
N ASP A 170 -1.65 -23.78 -6.88
CA ASP A 170 -0.65 -23.30 -7.83
C ASP A 170 -0.66 -24.10 -9.13
N PHE A 171 -0.63 -25.44 -9.05
CA PHE A 171 -0.58 -26.28 -10.25
C PHE A 171 -1.93 -26.39 -10.96
N PHE A 172 -3.05 -26.11 -10.28
CA PHE A 172 -4.39 -26.25 -10.84
C PHE A 172 -5.20 -24.94 -10.74
N LEU A 173 -5.60 -24.50 -9.54
CA LEU A 173 -6.67 -23.50 -9.40
C LEU A 173 -6.35 -22.17 -10.10
N TRP A 174 -5.17 -21.61 -9.89
CA TRP A 174 -4.83 -20.31 -10.47
C TRP A 174 -4.74 -20.34 -11.99
N GLY A 175 -4.17 -21.42 -12.56
CA GLY A 175 -4.13 -21.63 -14.00
C GLY A 175 -5.53 -21.81 -14.59
N TYR A 176 -6.34 -22.66 -13.95
CA TYR A 176 -7.73 -22.90 -14.32
C TYR A 176 -8.55 -21.61 -14.31
N LEU A 177 -8.58 -20.89 -13.18
CA LEU A 177 -9.33 -19.64 -13.07
C LEU A 177 -8.86 -18.61 -14.08
N LYS A 178 -7.55 -18.43 -14.27
CA LYS A 178 -7.01 -17.49 -15.26
C LYS A 178 -7.51 -17.79 -16.67
N SER A 179 -7.64 -19.08 -17.04
CA SER A 179 -8.16 -19.48 -18.35
C SER A 179 -9.65 -19.18 -18.55
N LYS A 180 -10.43 -19.07 -17.47
CA LYS A 180 -11.89 -18.90 -17.49
C LYS A 180 -12.35 -17.46 -17.20
N VAL A 181 -11.84 -16.86 -16.12
CA VAL A 181 -12.34 -15.56 -15.61
C VAL A 181 -12.08 -14.39 -16.55
N TYR A 182 -11.09 -14.53 -17.45
CA TYR A 182 -10.69 -13.51 -18.41
C TYR A 182 -11.30 -13.69 -19.82
N VAL A 183 -12.09 -14.76 -20.06
CA VAL A 183 -12.71 -15.03 -21.38
C VAL A 183 -13.54 -13.84 -21.87
N ASN A 184 -14.34 -13.26 -20.98
CA ASN A 184 -15.21 -12.12 -21.28
C ASN A 184 -14.53 -10.75 -21.12
N LYS A 185 -13.22 -10.70 -20.84
CA LYS A 185 -12.42 -9.47 -20.65
C LYS A 185 -13.10 -8.44 -19.72
N PRO A 186 -13.29 -8.77 -18.42
CA PRO A 186 -13.99 -7.89 -17.49
C PRO A 186 -13.33 -6.51 -17.41
N ALA A 187 -14.14 -5.46 -17.52
CA ALA A 187 -13.67 -4.07 -17.52
C ALA A 187 -13.66 -3.46 -16.12
N THR A 188 -14.40 -4.07 -15.19
CA THR A 188 -14.51 -3.59 -13.81
C THR A 188 -14.04 -4.63 -12.79
N LEU A 189 -13.60 -4.16 -11.62
CA LEU A 189 -13.24 -5.02 -10.51
C LEU A 189 -14.44 -5.87 -10.04
N GLN A 190 -15.66 -5.34 -10.14
CA GLN A 190 -16.87 -6.06 -9.75
C GLN A 190 -17.17 -7.21 -10.70
N GLU A 191 -17.06 -7.00 -12.01
CA GLU A 191 -17.20 -8.08 -13.01
C GLU A 191 -16.15 -9.17 -12.79
N LEU A 192 -14.89 -8.80 -12.56
CA LEU A 192 -13.85 -9.78 -12.28
C LEU A 192 -14.16 -10.62 -11.03
N LYS A 193 -14.64 -9.99 -9.95
CA LYS A 193 -15.06 -10.70 -8.74
C LYS A 193 -16.23 -11.65 -9.02
N ASN A 194 -17.23 -11.20 -9.78
CA ASN A 194 -18.39 -12.01 -10.13
C ASN A 194 -17.97 -13.23 -10.97
N ASN A 195 -17.07 -13.05 -11.93
CA ASN A 195 -16.53 -14.15 -12.74
C ASN A 195 -15.78 -15.16 -11.86
N ILE A 196 -14.90 -14.70 -10.96
CA ILE A 196 -14.19 -15.59 -10.03
C ILE A 196 -15.18 -16.41 -9.19
N ILE A 197 -16.21 -15.78 -8.64
CA ILE A 197 -17.22 -16.48 -7.83
C ILE A 197 -17.99 -17.51 -8.67
N ALA A 198 -18.40 -17.13 -9.88
CA ALA A 198 -19.12 -18.03 -10.78
C ALA A 198 -18.28 -19.26 -11.16
N GLU A 199 -17.02 -19.05 -11.57
CA GLU A 199 -16.13 -20.14 -11.95
C GLU A 199 -15.77 -21.04 -10.77
N ILE A 200 -15.57 -20.48 -9.56
CA ILE A 200 -15.35 -21.29 -8.35
C ILE A 200 -16.57 -22.16 -8.05
N ASN A 201 -17.79 -21.62 -8.15
CA ASN A 201 -19.02 -22.37 -7.90
C ASN A 201 -19.29 -23.44 -8.97
N ALA A 202 -18.70 -23.31 -10.16
CA ALA A 202 -18.80 -24.27 -11.24
C ALA A 202 -17.77 -25.41 -11.16
N ILE A 203 -16.86 -25.39 -10.16
CA ILE A 203 -15.91 -26.48 -9.96
C ILE A 203 -16.66 -27.70 -9.42
N GLU A 204 -16.74 -28.73 -10.26
CA GLU A 204 -17.35 -30.01 -9.90
C GLU A 204 -16.52 -30.78 -8.86
N PRO A 205 -17.16 -31.52 -7.93
CA PRO A 205 -16.45 -32.34 -6.95
C PRO A 205 -15.47 -33.35 -7.56
N THR A 206 -15.78 -33.90 -8.75
CA THR A 206 -14.91 -34.82 -9.48
C THR A 206 -13.59 -34.16 -9.90
N MET A 207 -13.62 -32.88 -10.26
CA MET A 207 -12.42 -32.12 -10.58
C MET A 207 -11.52 -31.97 -9.36
N LEU A 208 -12.10 -31.76 -8.17
CA LEU A 208 -11.35 -31.70 -6.92
C LEU A 208 -10.75 -33.05 -6.55
N GLN A 209 -11.46 -34.16 -6.77
CA GLN A 209 -10.93 -35.52 -6.56
C GLN A 209 -9.69 -35.75 -7.44
N ASN A 210 -9.79 -35.45 -8.73
CA ASN A 210 -8.66 -35.57 -9.66
C ASN A 210 -7.45 -34.73 -9.23
N VAL A 211 -7.68 -33.54 -8.67
CA VAL A 211 -6.62 -32.66 -8.17
C VAL A 211 -5.90 -33.28 -6.97
N ILE A 212 -6.63 -33.92 -6.06
CA ILE A 212 -6.06 -34.61 -4.90
C ILE A 212 -5.29 -35.87 -5.34
N GLU A 213 -5.84 -36.68 -6.23
CA GLU A 213 -5.13 -37.84 -6.79
C GLU A 213 -3.84 -37.41 -7.52
N ASN A 214 -3.89 -36.30 -8.25
CA ASN A 214 -2.72 -35.75 -8.92
C ASN A 214 -1.68 -35.24 -7.92
N PHE A 215 -2.12 -34.64 -6.80
CA PHE A 215 -1.22 -34.26 -5.71
C PHE A 215 -0.48 -35.47 -5.14
N ASP A 216 -1.16 -36.57 -4.85
CA ASP A 216 -0.53 -37.79 -4.34
C ASP A 216 0.52 -38.33 -5.33
N HIS A 217 0.15 -38.39 -6.61
CA HIS A 217 1.08 -38.77 -7.67
C HIS A 217 2.31 -37.85 -7.73
N ARG A 218 2.12 -36.53 -7.66
CA ARG A 218 3.21 -35.53 -7.66
C ARG A 218 4.14 -35.70 -6.46
N VAL A 219 3.60 -36.00 -5.29
CA VAL A 219 4.38 -36.29 -4.09
C VAL A 219 5.27 -37.52 -4.31
N ASP A 220 4.73 -38.57 -4.93
CA ASP A 220 5.49 -39.80 -5.18
C ASP A 220 6.55 -39.64 -6.28
N VAL A 221 6.26 -38.88 -7.34
CA VAL A 221 7.29 -38.50 -8.33
C VAL A 221 8.38 -37.66 -7.67
N CYS A 222 8.04 -36.67 -6.83
CA CYS A 222 9.00 -35.83 -6.15
C CYS A 222 9.95 -36.64 -5.23
N LYS A 223 9.42 -37.62 -4.49
CA LYS A 223 10.22 -38.58 -3.70
C LYS A 223 11.16 -39.39 -4.59
N SER A 224 10.65 -39.89 -5.71
CA SER A 224 11.41 -40.74 -6.65
C SER A 224 12.53 -39.96 -7.35
N SER A 225 12.30 -38.69 -7.66
CA SER A 225 13.25 -37.77 -8.29
C SER A 225 14.16 -37.03 -7.31
N ARG A 226 14.21 -37.45 -6.03
CA ARG A 226 15.04 -36.82 -4.96
C ARG A 226 14.85 -35.29 -4.83
N GLY A 227 13.65 -34.78 -5.12
CA GLY A 227 13.31 -33.36 -4.98
C GLY A 227 13.68 -32.46 -6.17
N GLU A 228 13.96 -33.03 -7.35
CA GLU A 228 14.06 -32.25 -8.60
C GLU A 228 12.69 -31.72 -9.07
N HIS A 229 12.71 -30.69 -9.92
CA HIS A 229 11.50 -30.01 -10.42
C HIS A 229 10.66 -30.97 -11.29
N LEU A 230 9.35 -31.01 -11.05
CA LEU A 230 8.42 -31.84 -11.81
C LEU A 230 8.21 -31.24 -13.19
N SER A 231 8.27 -32.05 -14.25
CA SER A 231 7.89 -31.59 -15.59
C SER A 231 6.39 -31.29 -15.66
N ASP A 232 6.03 -30.23 -16.39
CA ASP A 232 4.64 -29.83 -16.64
C ASP A 232 3.88 -30.95 -17.37
N ILE A 233 3.04 -31.70 -16.65
CA ILE A 233 2.12 -32.67 -17.25
C ILE A 233 0.75 -32.02 -17.45
N ILE A 234 0.30 -32.08 -18.70
CA ILE A 234 -0.96 -31.56 -19.23
C ILE A 234 -2.13 -32.35 -18.64
N PHE A 235 -3.09 -31.63 -18.03
CA PHE A 235 -4.37 -32.20 -17.61
C PHE A 235 -5.10 -32.80 -18.83
N HIS A 236 -5.41 -34.09 -18.77
CA HIS A 236 -6.37 -34.67 -19.70
C HIS A 236 -7.76 -34.40 -19.12
N THR A 237 -8.53 -33.56 -19.84
CA THR A 237 -9.96 -33.31 -19.63
C THR A 237 -10.81 -34.54 -19.86
#